data_AF-A0A7W0WT50-F1
#
_entry.id   AF-A0A7W0WT50-F1
#
_cell.length_a   1.000
_cell.length_b   1.000
_cell.length_c   1.000
_cell.angle_alpha   90.00
_cell.angle_beta   90.00
_cell.angle_gamma   90.00
#
_symmetry.space_group_name_H-M   'P 1'
#
loop_
_entity.id
_entity.type
_entity.pdbx_description
1 polymer ?
#
loop_
_entity_poly.entity_id
_entity_poly.type
_entity_poly.pdbx_seq_one_letter_code
_entity_poly.pdbx_strand_id
1 'polypeptide(L)'
;MYGRSIADAVECSTIHRFQGRECDIVILDLVDAAPMRQSALLGDAPNLLNVSISRARGKLVIVADVAYFEATAPDGVVAKLLRAARR
;
A
#
# COMPACT_ATOMS: atom_id res chain seq x y z
N MET A 1 5.38 -20.64 -28.64
CA MET A 1 4.52 -19.86 -27.72
C MET A 1 5.42 -19.42 -26.57
N TYR A 2 6.01 -18.22 -26.64
CA TYR A 2 6.90 -17.74 -25.58
C TYR A 2 6.05 -17.49 -24.33
N GLY A 3 6.33 -18.23 -23.26
CA GLY A 3 5.66 -18.05 -21.97
C GLY A 3 5.94 -16.64 -21.47
N ARG A 4 4.88 -15.83 -21.32
CA ARG A 4 5.00 -14.48 -20.78
C ARG A 4 5.54 -14.59 -19.35
N SER A 5 6.64 -13.92 -19.04
CA SER A 5 7.19 -13.91 -17.68
C SER A 5 6.27 -13.11 -16.77
N ILE A 6 6.23 -13.45 -15.47
CA ILE A 6 5.54 -12.63 -14.47
C ILE A 6 6.06 -11.18 -14.49
N ALA A 7 7.35 -10.98 -14.74
CA ALA A 7 7.96 -9.67 -14.77
C ALA A 7 7.35 -8.76 -15.86
N ASP A 8 6.91 -9.33 -16.98
CA ASP A 8 6.31 -8.57 -18.09
C ASP A 8 4.84 -8.21 -17.84
N ALA A 9 4.22 -8.82 -16.82
CA ALA A 9 2.81 -8.62 -16.46
C ALA A 9 2.63 -7.76 -15.19
N VAL A 10 3.72 -7.36 -14.54
CA VAL A 10 3.71 -6.57 -13.30
C VAL A 10 4.18 -5.16 -13.57
N GLU A 11 3.31 -4.19 -13.28
CA GLU A 11 3.69 -2.77 -13.23
C GLU A 11 4.08 -2.41 -11.79
N CYS A 12 5.30 -1.92 -11.60
CA CYS A 12 5.79 -1.44 -10.31
C CYS A 12 6.13 0.04 -10.39
N SER A 13 5.50 0.85 -9.56
CA SER A 13 5.70 2.30 -9.54
C SER A 13 5.28 2.87 -8.19
N THR A 14 5.51 4.16 -7.98
CA THR A 14 4.98 4.85 -6.79
C THR A 14 3.50 5.18 -6.97
N ILE A 15 2.77 5.31 -5.86
CA ILE A 15 1.31 5.53 -5.83
C ILE A 15 0.89 6.73 -6.70
N HIS A 16 1.69 7.80 -6.70
CA HIS A 16 1.43 9.02 -7.48
C HIS A 16 1.45 8.79 -8.99
N ARG A 17 2.20 7.79 -9.49
CA ARG A 17 2.29 7.48 -10.92
C ARG A 17 1.15 6.59 -11.44
N PHE A 18 0.32 6.04 -10.56
CA PHE A 18 -0.84 5.21 -10.93
C PHE A 18 -2.16 5.98 -11.11
N GLN A 19 -2.14 7.31 -11.11
CA GLN A 19 -3.36 8.09 -11.35
C GLN A 19 -3.96 7.81 -12.74
N GLY A 20 -5.23 7.39 -12.75
CA GLY A 20 -6.01 7.18 -13.98
C GLY A 20 -5.98 5.77 -14.57
N ARG A 21 -5.32 4.80 -13.92
CA ARG A 21 -5.33 3.38 -14.32
C ARG A 21 -6.00 2.52 -13.25
N GLU A 22 -6.50 1.35 -13.59
CA GLU A 22 -7.02 0.37 -12.63
C GLU A 22 -6.33 -0.97 -12.86
N CYS A 23 -6.14 -1.74 -11.79
CA CYS A 23 -5.51 -3.05 -11.80
C CYS A 23 -6.42 -4.06 -11.12
N ASP A 24 -6.45 -5.31 -11.59
CA ASP A 24 -7.26 -6.36 -10.95
C ASP A 24 -6.78 -6.64 -9.53
N ILE A 25 -5.46 -6.58 -9.31
CA ILE A 25 -4.81 -6.72 -8.02
C ILE A 25 -3.82 -5.57 -7.84
N VAL A 26 -3.85 -4.93 -6.68
CA VAL A 26 -2.84 -3.94 -6.25
C VAL A 26 -2.10 -4.48 -5.04
N ILE A 27 -0.78 -4.42 -5.07
CA ILE A 27 0.09 -4.67 -3.91
C ILE A 27 0.65 -3.33 -3.46
N LEU A 28 0.26 -2.89 -2.27
CA LEU A 28 0.74 -1.68 -1.63
C LEU A 28 1.75 -2.04 -0.56
N ASP A 29 3.01 -1.67 -0.76
CA ASP A 29 4.05 -1.74 0.26
C ASP A 29 4.17 -0.38 0.96
N LEU A 30 3.98 -0.35 2.29
CA LEU A 30 4.10 0.87 3.08
C LEU A 30 5.55 1.23 3.42
N VAL A 31 6.49 0.30 3.23
CA VAL A 31 7.95 0.44 3.39
C VAL A 31 8.44 0.77 4.81
N ASP A 32 7.70 1.56 5.59
CA ASP A 32 8.10 2.00 6.92
C ASP A 32 8.06 0.86 7.93
N ALA A 33 9.20 0.68 8.61
CA ALA A 33 9.43 -0.34 9.62
C ALA A 33 10.53 0.09 10.59
N ALA A 34 10.60 -0.57 11.74
CA ALA A 34 11.70 -0.35 12.69
C ALA A 34 13.06 -0.79 12.09
N PRO A 35 14.18 -0.11 12.43
CA PRO A 35 14.32 1.00 13.38
C PRO A 35 14.19 2.40 12.73
N MET A 36 13.76 2.48 11.47
CA MET A 36 13.71 3.75 10.74
C MET A 36 12.59 4.65 11.26
N ARG A 37 12.84 5.97 11.24
CA ARG A 37 11.80 6.96 11.56
C ARG A 37 10.75 7.00 10.45
N GLN A 38 9.53 7.33 10.86
CA GLN A 38 8.36 7.35 10.00
C GLN A 38 8.59 8.32 8.84
N SER A 39 8.36 7.86 7.61
CA SER A 39 8.54 8.68 6.42
C SER A 39 7.46 9.78 6.36
N ALA A 40 7.84 10.94 5.81
CA ALA A 40 6.89 12.02 5.51
C ALA A 40 5.75 11.59 4.57
N LEU A 41 5.93 10.49 3.82
CA LEU A 41 4.90 9.86 2.98
C LEU A 41 3.62 9.53 3.77
N LEU A 42 3.70 9.32 5.07
CA LEU A 42 2.54 9.03 5.91
C LEU A 42 1.75 10.27 6.37
N GLY A 43 2.30 11.47 6.20
CA GLY A 43 1.52 12.71 6.33
C GLY A 43 0.40 12.77 5.28
N ASP A 44 0.64 12.20 4.10
CA ASP A 44 -0.32 12.06 3.00
C ASP A 44 -1.01 10.67 2.96
N ALA A 45 -0.87 9.86 4.02
CA ALA A 45 -1.43 8.51 4.09
C ALA A 45 -2.91 8.42 3.66
N PRO A 46 -3.81 9.35 4.01
CA PRO A 46 -5.21 9.28 3.55
C PRO A 46 -5.32 9.31 2.02
N ASN A 47 -4.55 10.17 1.36
CA ASN A 47 -4.57 10.30 -0.10
C ASN A 47 -3.97 9.07 -0.77
N LEU A 48 -2.85 8.56 -0.23
CA LEU A 48 -2.21 7.35 -0.73
C LEU A 48 -3.14 6.13 -0.65
N LEU A 49 -3.81 5.96 0.49
CA LEU A 49 -4.77 4.87 0.70
C LEU A 49 -5.97 5.00 -0.25
N ASN A 50 -6.55 6.20 -0.38
CA ASN A 50 -7.67 6.43 -1.29
C ASN A 50 -7.31 6.09 -2.75
N VAL A 51 -6.10 6.48 -3.18
CA VAL A 51 -5.59 6.08 -4.49
C VAL A 51 -5.48 4.56 -4.53
N SER A 52 -4.70 3.91 -3.68
CA SER A 52 -4.49 2.45 -3.73
C SER A 52 -5.78 1.63 -3.68
N ILE A 53 -6.76 2.04 -2.88
CA ILE A 53 -8.09 1.40 -2.81
C ILE A 53 -8.85 1.57 -4.13
N SER A 54 -8.91 2.79 -4.67
CA SER A 54 -9.63 3.07 -5.93
C SER A 54 -8.98 2.45 -7.17
N ARG A 55 -7.69 2.06 -7.10
CA ARG A 55 -7.00 1.38 -8.21
C ARG A 55 -7.22 -0.13 -8.23
N ALA A 56 -7.61 -0.75 -7.12
CA ALA A 56 -7.83 -2.19 -7.04
C ALA A 56 -9.27 -2.55 -7.45
N ARG A 57 -9.44 -3.30 -8.55
CA ARG A 57 -10.76 -3.76 -9.01
C ARG A 57 -11.25 -4.98 -8.23
N GLY A 58 -10.34 -5.91 -7.94
CA GLY A 58 -10.67 -7.18 -7.29
C GLY A 58 -10.05 -7.32 -5.90
N LYS A 59 -8.75 -7.06 -5.78
CA LYS A 59 -8.02 -7.27 -4.52
C LYS A 59 -6.98 -6.20 -4.25
N LEU A 60 -6.98 -5.68 -3.03
CA LEU A 60 -5.88 -4.89 -2.47
C LEU A 60 -5.13 -5.75 -1.45
N VAL A 61 -3.81 -5.85 -1.60
CA VAL A 61 -2.91 -6.48 -0.64
C VAL A 61 -2.02 -5.39 -0.06
N ILE A 62 -1.99 -5.28 1.27
CA ILE A 62 -1.15 -4.30 1.98
C ILE A 62 -0.03 -5.05 2.69
N VAL A 63 1.21 -4.67 2.41
CA VAL A 63 2.42 -5.16 3.08
C VAL A 63 2.89 -4.07 4.02
N ALA A 64 2.97 -4.38 5.32
CA ALA A 64 3.30 -3.40 6.35
C ALA A 64 3.84 -4.08 7.63
N ASP A 65 4.71 -3.38 8.35
CA ASP A 65 5.06 -3.72 9.73
C ASP A 65 3.97 -3.20 10.68
N VAL A 66 3.00 -4.06 10.99
CA VAL A 66 1.84 -3.68 11.82
C VAL A 66 2.25 -3.17 13.20
N ALA A 67 3.23 -3.80 13.84
CA ALA A 67 3.66 -3.43 15.19
C ALA A 67 4.30 -2.04 15.20
N TYR A 68 5.10 -1.71 14.18
CA TYR A 68 5.65 -0.38 14.00
C TYR A 68 4.56 0.68 13.93
N PHE A 69 3.58 0.50 13.04
CA PHE A 69 2.50 1.48 12.85
C PHE A 69 1.60 1.64 14.08
N GLU A 70 1.35 0.57 14.82
CA GLU A 70 0.60 0.63 16.07
C GLU A 70 1.36 1.34 17.19
N ALA A 71 2.70 1.25 17.21
CA ALA A 71 3.53 1.90 18.22
C ALA A 71 3.81 3.39 17.91
N THR A 72 4.05 3.75 16.65
CA THR A 72 4.46 5.12 16.29
C THR A 72 3.29 6.06 16.01
N ALA A 73 2.18 5.54 15.48
CA ALA A 73 1.00 6.32 15.11
C ALA A 73 -0.31 5.55 15.40
N PRO A 74 -0.60 5.21 16.68
CA PRO A 74 -1.74 4.37 17.06
C PRO A 74 -3.11 4.92 16.60
N ASP A 75 -3.24 6.24 16.50
CA ASP A 75 -4.46 6.92 16.04
C ASP A 75 -4.42 7.33 14.56
N GLY A 76 -3.30 7.03 13.89
CA GLY A 76 -3.10 7.29 12.47
C GLY A 76 -4.04 6.47 11.59
N VAL A 77 -4.34 6.99 10.40
CA VAL A 77 -5.25 6.34 9.45
C VAL A 77 -4.76 4.93 9.06
N VAL A 78 -3.44 4.74 8.93
CA VAL A 78 -2.84 3.45 8.60
C VAL A 78 -3.05 2.44 9.71
N ALA A 79 -2.76 2.78 10.97
CA ALA A 79 -2.98 1.87 12.10
C ALA A 79 -4.46 1.47 12.23
N LYS A 80 -5.38 2.42 12.03
CA LYS A 80 -6.83 2.14 12.00
C LYS A 80 -7.21 1.19 10.87
N LEU A 81 -6.69 1.41 9.66
CA LEU A 81 -6.92 0.53 8.51
C LEU A 81 -6.38 -0.88 8.77
N LEU A 82 -5.15 -1.01 9.26
CA LEU A 82 -4.52 -2.30 9.53
C LEU A 82 -5.32 -3.10 10.59
N ARG A 83 -5.87 -2.43 11.61
CA ARG A 83 -6.78 -3.07 12.58
C ARG A 83 -8.09 -3.52 11.96
N ALA A 84 -8.67 -2.71 11.06
CA ALA A 84 -9.91 -3.06 10.37
C ALA A 84 -9.72 -4.25 9.42
N ALA A 85 -8.59 -4.33 8.73
CA ALA A 85 -8.27 -5.39 7.77
C ALA A 85 -7.94 -6.76 8.41
N ARG A 86 -7.77 -6.82 9.74
CA ARG A 86 -7.51 -8.07 10.50
C ARG A 86 -8.78 -8.75 11.02
N ARG A 87 -9.96 -8.17 10.77
CA ARG A 87 -11.26 -8.74 11.15
C ARG A 87 -11.86 -9.53 10.00
#